data_AF-A0A820B4K4-F1
#
_entry.id   AF-A0A820B4K4-F1
#
_cell.length_a   1.000
_cell.length_b   1.000
_cell.length_c   1.000
_cell.angle_alpha   90.00
_cell.angle_beta   90.00
_cell.angle_gamma   90.00
#
_symmetry.space_group_name_H-M   'P 1'
#
loop_
_entity.id
_entity.type
_entity.pdbx_description
1 polymer ?
#
loop_
_entity_poly.entity_id
_entity_poly.type
_entity_poly.pdbx_seq_one_letter_code
_entity_poly.pdbx_strand_id
1 'polypeptide(L)'
;SSPTSTTNTLGKKSSPSSATATTTTTTTTTTTTTIGSIKDIHNIFPGDLYPFLRKPLFLIIDSNNSIAFQNMPNLFGQPFVSLLSPIKLPTVFHDYQNKGSLFTLFLTSPIFAFCFVCHLNDLTNEQWNLCQEHINKIIFEITKLFLKSKLVVKKNYLFFFFFDSTIYHFFVDEFLRLFLSRFVFCYAVLRLHRAFKGSGFYPSSQPQLSNDLLENVQIHKMILELSALLNVRQLFLEGPLTTADLISSNQ
;
A
#
# COMPACT_ATOMS: atom_id res chain seq x y z
N SER A 1 21.06 -15.07 69.84
CA SER A 1 19.87 -14.46 70.45
C SER A 1 18.62 -15.06 69.82
N SER A 2 18.07 -16.10 70.42
CA SER A 2 16.64 -16.42 70.28
C SER A 2 15.89 -15.53 71.30
N PRO A 3 14.58 -15.19 71.16
CA PRO A 3 13.53 -16.19 70.91
C PRO A 3 12.25 -15.69 70.16
N THR A 4 11.35 -16.65 69.83
CA THR A 4 9.85 -16.68 69.93
C THR A 4 8.99 -15.46 69.54
N SER A 5 7.72 -15.52 69.12
CA SER A 5 6.74 -16.52 68.64
C SER A 5 5.36 -15.80 68.65
N THR A 6 4.47 -16.14 67.71
CA THR A 6 2.97 -16.16 67.83
C THR A 6 2.14 -14.88 68.06
N THR A 7 1.12 -14.69 67.18
CA THR A 7 -0.36 -14.56 67.37
C THR A 7 -0.89 -13.72 66.19
N ASN A 8 -1.66 -14.18 65.20
CA ASN A 8 -2.92 -14.93 65.10
C ASN A 8 -4.17 -14.19 65.61
N THR A 9 -5.25 -14.30 64.80
CA THR A 9 -6.67 -13.97 65.04
C THR A 9 -7.11 -12.50 64.88
N LEU A 10 -8.29 -12.14 64.36
CA LEU A 10 -9.36 -12.77 63.57
C LEU A 10 -10.38 -11.62 63.38
N GLY A 11 -10.95 -11.43 62.19
CA GLY A 11 -11.94 -10.37 61.97
C GLY A 11 -12.72 -10.56 60.68
N LYS A 12 -13.58 -11.58 60.69
CA LYS A 12 -14.48 -12.02 59.61
C LYS A 12 -15.69 -11.09 59.46
N LYS A 13 -16.30 -11.15 58.26
CA LYS A 13 -17.65 -10.72 57.80
C LYS A 13 -17.59 -9.50 56.87
N SER A 14 -18.21 -9.46 55.70
CA SER A 14 -19.23 -10.33 55.09
C SER A 14 -19.37 -9.99 53.60
N SER A 15 -19.50 -11.02 52.76
CA SER A 15 -20.04 -11.02 51.38
C SER A 15 -21.49 -10.48 51.35
N PRO A 16 -22.20 -10.28 50.20
CA PRO A 16 -22.04 -10.99 48.90
C PRO A 16 -22.35 -10.16 47.61
N SER A 17 -22.42 -10.89 46.48
CA SER A 17 -23.23 -10.67 45.27
C SER A 17 -22.74 -9.58 44.29
N SER A 18 -22.19 -9.94 43.13
CA SER A 18 -22.79 -10.51 41.90
C SER A 18 -23.44 -9.47 40.98
N ALA A 19 -23.29 -9.74 39.68
CA ALA A 19 -24.05 -9.23 38.52
C ALA A 19 -23.41 -8.11 37.70
N THR A 20 -22.84 -8.55 36.58
CA THR A 20 -23.00 -8.03 35.22
C THR A 20 -24.22 -7.12 35.00
N ALA A 21 -24.02 -5.95 34.39
CA ALA A 21 -25.02 -5.30 33.55
C ALA A 21 -24.39 -4.28 32.58
N THR A 22 -24.48 -4.62 31.30
CA THR A 22 -24.52 -3.71 30.13
C THR A 22 -25.59 -2.63 30.31
N THR A 23 -25.38 -1.41 29.75
CA THR A 23 -26.35 -0.54 29.01
C THR A 23 -25.80 0.91 29.01
N THR A 24 -25.25 1.41 27.90
CA THR A 24 -25.89 2.28 26.87
C THR A 24 -26.20 3.72 27.31
N THR A 25 -25.70 4.67 26.50
CA THR A 25 -26.13 6.07 26.27
C THR A 25 -25.93 7.09 27.41
N THR A 26 -25.17 8.16 27.14
CA THR A 26 -25.74 9.47 26.73
C THR A 26 -24.61 10.49 26.49
N THR A 27 -24.79 11.24 25.43
CA THR A 27 -24.04 12.40 24.94
C THR A 27 -23.80 13.46 26.02
N THR A 28 -22.54 13.85 26.23
CA THR A 28 -22.21 15.14 26.84
C THR A 28 -21.19 15.85 25.96
N THR A 29 -21.68 16.85 25.24
CA THR A 29 -20.90 17.85 24.53
C THR A 29 -20.10 18.64 25.53
N THR A 30 -18.78 18.45 25.56
CA THR A 30 -17.86 19.37 26.23
C THR A 30 -16.86 19.84 25.19
N THR A 31 -17.13 21.04 24.67
CA THR A 31 -16.20 21.89 23.96
C THR A 31 -15.02 22.20 24.88
N THR A 32 -13.97 21.40 24.78
CA THR A 32 -12.65 21.73 25.32
C THR A 32 -11.74 21.96 24.13
N THR A 33 -11.48 23.24 23.85
CA THR A 33 -10.47 23.71 22.90
C THR A 33 -9.09 23.33 23.45
N THR A 34 -8.76 22.04 23.38
CA THR A 34 -7.41 21.55 23.68
C THR A 34 -6.51 22.02 22.55
N ILE A 35 -5.59 22.91 22.91
CA ILE A 35 -4.33 23.18 22.21
C ILE A 35 -3.92 21.89 21.48
N GLY A 36 -3.87 21.94 20.14
CA GLY A 36 -3.60 20.80 19.27
C GLY A 36 -2.49 19.94 19.86
N SER A 37 -2.75 18.63 19.95
CA SER A 37 -1.83 17.73 20.65
C SER A 37 -0.44 17.90 20.03
N ILE A 38 0.61 17.98 20.84
CA ILE A 38 2.00 18.16 20.37
C ILE A 38 2.41 17.14 19.29
N LYS A 39 1.69 15.99 19.18
CA LYS A 39 1.86 15.00 18.10
C LYS A 39 1.62 15.57 16.71
N ASP A 40 0.77 16.60 16.58
CA ASP A 40 0.44 17.20 15.29
C ASP A 40 1.59 18.05 14.73
N ILE A 41 2.53 18.49 15.57
CA ILE A 41 3.68 19.32 15.17
C ILE A 41 4.66 18.55 14.28
N HIS A 42 4.74 17.22 14.44
CA HIS A 42 5.68 16.38 13.69
C HIS A 42 5.07 15.73 12.44
N ASN A 43 3.81 16.01 12.13
CA ASN A 43 3.14 15.49 10.95
C ASN A 43 3.36 16.42 9.75
N ILE A 44 3.59 15.83 8.58
CA ILE A 44 3.56 16.54 7.30
C ILE A 44 2.15 16.45 6.76
N PHE A 45 1.54 17.59 6.49
CA PHE A 45 0.22 17.70 5.89
C PHE A 45 0.33 17.98 4.38
N PRO A 46 -0.69 17.61 3.59
CA PRO A 46 -0.80 17.96 2.17
C PRO A 46 -0.50 19.44 1.87
N GLY A 47 -1.02 20.35 2.70
CA GLY A 47 -0.84 21.80 2.55
C GLY A 47 0.62 22.27 2.67
N ASP A 48 1.45 21.55 3.44
CA ASP A 48 2.86 21.88 3.62
C ASP A 48 3.67 21.69 2.33
N LEU A 49 3.16 20.85 1.42
CA LEU A 49 3.79 20.58 0.13
C LEU A 49 3.35 21.56 -0.97
N TYR A 50 2.32 22.39 -0.74
CA TYR A 50 1.81 23.33 -1.75
C TYR A 50 2.88 24.28 -2.29
N PRO A 51 3.79 24.86 -1.48
CA PRO A 51 4.84 25.72 -2.02
C PRO A 51 5.75 25.02 -3.04
N PHE A 52 5.91 23.70 -2.93
CA PHE A 52 6.76 22.87 -3.80
C PHE A 52 6.05 22.47 -5.10
N LEU A 53 4.72 22.54 -5.16
CA LEU A 53 3.95 22.30 -6.39
C LEU A 53 4.21 23.36 -7.48
N ARG A 54 5.00 24.40 -7.20
CA ARG A 54 5.48 25.37 -8.20
C ARG A 54 6.53 24.82 -9.15
N LYS A 55 7.01 23.59 -8.92
CA LYS A 55 7.94 22.86 -9.78
C LYS A 55 7.39 21.45 -10.05
N PRO A 56 7.85 20.76 -11.11
CA PRO A 56 7.55 19.35 -11.30
C PRO A 56 7.93 18.55 -10.05
N LEU A 57 6.99 17.81 -9.48
CA LEU A 57 7.19 17.08 -8.22
C LEU A 57 6.68 15.63 -8.34
N PHE A 58 7.53 14.67 -7.98
CA PHE A 58 7.20 13.25 -7.86
C PHE A 58 7.30 12.84 -6.38
N LEU A 59 6.23 12.32 -5.81
CA LEU A 59 6.16 11.92 -4.40
C LEU A 59 5.87 10.43 -4.26
N ILE A 60 6.49 9.82 -3.26
CA ILE A 60 6.15 8.49 -2.76
C ILE A 60 5.71 8.69 -1.31
N ILE A 61 4.47 8.32 -1.00
CA ILE A 61 3.85 8.57 0.30
C ILE A 61 3.55 7.22 0.96
N ASP A 62 4.46 6.85 1.84
CA ASP A 62 4.43 5.60 2.57
C ASP A 62 3.93 5.84 4.00
N SER A 63 2.63 5.63 4.21
CA SER A 63 1.93 5.94 5.45
C SER A 63 0.58 5.21 5.49
N ASN A 64 0.14 4.80 6.68
CA ASN A 64 -1.20 4.29 6.90
C ASN A 64 -2.33 5.30 6.62
N ASN A 65 -1.98 6.59 6.45
CA ASN A 65 -2.89 7.65 6.02
C ASN A 65 -2.43 8.33 4.71
N SER A 66 -1.78 7.58 3.82
CA SER A 66 -1.31 8.08 2.51
C SER A 66 -2.43 8.74 1.68
N ILE A 67 -3.67 8.29 1.85
CA ILE A 67 -4.85 8.79 1.14
C ILE A 67 -5.14 10.27 1.39
N ALA A 68 -4.63 10.85 2.50
CA ALA A 68 -4.73 12.28 2.76
C ALA A 68 -4.09 13.13 1.64
N PHE A 69 -3.16 12.55 0.87
CA PHE A 69 -2.47 13.21 -0.24
C PHE A 69 -3.04 12.85 -1.63
N GLN A 70 -4.13 12.08 -1.71
CA GLN A 70 -4.70 11.66 -3.00
C GLN A 70 -5.25 12.83 -3.83
N ASN A 71 -5.81 13.84 -3.18
CA ASN A 71 -6.50 14.96 -3.84
C ASN A 71 -5.71 16.27 -3.75
N MET A 72 -4.40 16.21 -3.98
CA MET A 72 -3.57 17.40 -4.06
C MET A 72 -4.01 18.29 -5.23
N PRO A 73 -4.31 19.59 -5.01
CA PRO A 73 -4.74 20.48 -6.07
C PRO A 73 -3.60 20.81 -7.03
N ASN A 74 -3.89 20.88 -8.33
CA ASN A 74 -2.95 21.37 -9.34
C ASN A 74 -2.94 22.92 -9.37
N LEU A 75 -2.34 23.53 -8.35
CA LEU A 75 -2.38 25.00 -8.15
C LEU A 75 -1.59 25.81 -9.18
N PHE A 76 -0.53 25.22 -9.77
CA PHE A 76 0.45 25.96 -10.59
C PHE A 76 0.63 25.40 -12.00
N GLY A 77 -0.22 24.44 -12.40
CA GLY A 77 -0.14 23.80 -13.73
C GLY A 77 1.14 22.99 -13.95
N GLN A 78 1.89 22.66 -12.89
CA GLN A 78 3.11 21.88 -12.98
C GLN A 78 2.84 20.37 -12.93
N PRO A 79 3.65 19.53 -13.60
CA PRO A 79 3.55 18.09 -13.50
C PRO A 79 3.67 17.62 -12.03
N PHE A 80 2.68 16.90 -11.55
CA PHE A 80 2.69 16.32 -10.21
C PHE A 80 2.31 14.84 -10.29
N VAL A 81 3.13 13.97 -9.69
CA VAL A 81 2.80 12.56 -9.51
C VAL A 81 2.97 12.20 -8.04
N SER A 82 2.02 11.45 -7.49
CA SER A 82 2.13 10.86 -6.17
C SER A 82 1.81 9.37 -6.23
N LEU A 83 2.66 8.55 -5.64
CA LEU A 83 2.43 7.13 -5.43
C LEU A 83 2.12 6.91 -3.93
N LEU A 84 0.94 6.39 -3.65
CA LEU A 84 0.40 6.22 -2.31
C LEU A 84 0.46 4.74 -1.94
N SER A 85 1.07 4.45 -0.80
CA SER A 85 1.03 3.12 -0.18
C SER A 85 -0.41 2.67 0.12
N PRO A 86 -0.66 1.34 0.20
CA PRO A 86 -1.93 0.82 0.71
C PRO A 86 -2.21 1.30 2.14
N ILE A 87 -3.47 1.59 2.45
CA ILE A 87 -3.91 2.00 3.80
C ILE A 87 -4.16 0.80 4.73
N LYS A 88 -4.32 -0.41 4.18
CA LYS A 88 -4.54 -1.65 4.92
C LYS A 88 -3.45 -2.66 4.60
N LEU A 89 -3.09 -3.44 5.62
CA LEU A 89 -2.21 -4.59 5.51
C LEU A 89 -2.91 -5.81 6.13
N PRO A 90 -2.86 -7.01 5.52
CA PRO A 90 -3.48 -8.20 6.11
C PRO A 90 -2.85 -8.53 7.46
N THR A 91 -3.64 -9.03 8.41
CA THR A 91 -3.23 -9.30 9.80
C THR A 91 -1.99 -10.19 9.91
N VAL A 92 -1.83 -11.13 8.99
CA VAL A 92 -0.67 -12.04 8.88
C VAL A 92 0.65 -11.29 8.73
N PHE A 93 0.63 -10.04 8.26
CA PHE A 93 1.83 -9.22 8.05
C PHE A 93 1.99 -8.09 9.09
N HIS A 94 1.12 -7.97 10.10
CA HIS A 94 1.16 -6.87 11.08
C HIS A 94 2.44 -6.88 11.92
N ASP A 95 2.92 -8.06 12.31
CA ASP A 95 4.15 -8.21 13.10
C ASP A 95 5.40 -7.68 12.39
N TYR A 96 5.32 -7.51 11.07
CA TYR A 96 6.42 -7.03 10.23
C TYR A 96 6.36 -5.54 9.95
N GLN A 97 5.31 -4.82 10.39
CA GLN A 97 5.21 -3.36 10.18
C GLN A 97 6.38 -2.59 10.82
N ASN A 98 6.96 -3.13 11.90
CA ASN A 98 8.13 -2.55 12.56
C ASN A 98 9.44 -2.75 11.78
N LYS A 99 9.45 -3.59 10.72
CA LYS A 99 10.65 -3.92 9.93
C LYS A 99 10.73 -3.13 8.62
N GLY A 100 9.80 -2.20 8.41
CA GLY A 100 9.70 -1.38 7.20
C GLY A 100 8.40 -1.61 6.45
N SER A 101 8.11 -0.71 5.50
CA SER A 101 6.90 -0.80 4.71
C SER A 101 7.03 -1.77 3.55
N LEU A 102 6.00 -2.60 3.37
CA LEU A 102 5.85 -3.48 2.24
C LEU A 102 5.86 -2.71 0.91
N PHE A 103 5.28 -1.51 0.88
CA PHE A 103 5.22 -0.69 -0.32
C PHE A 103 6.63 -0.24 -0.74
N THR A 104 7.40 0.34 0.17
CA THR A 104 8.81 0.68 -0.08
C THR A 104 9.62 -0.57 -0.46
N LEU A 105 9.36 -1.73 0.13
CA LEU A 105 10.05 -2.97 -0.22
C LEU A 105 9.80 -3.35 -1.69
N PHE A 106 8.56 -3.29 -2.19
CA PHE A 106 8.28 -3.51 -3.61
C PHE A 106 8.99 -2.51 -4.53
N LEU A 107 9.02 -1.24 -4.12
CA LEU A 107 9.64 -0.17 -4.90
C LEU A 107 11.17 -0.27 -4.94
N THR A 108 11.81 -0.85 -3.91
CA THR A 108 13.27 -0.94 -3.79
C THR A 108 13.82 -2.31 -4.19
N SER A 109 13.14 -3.39 -3.82
CA SER A 109 13.48 -4.77 -4.20
C SER A 109 12.21 -5.62 -4.45
N PRO A 110 11.74 -5.69 -5.72
CA PRO A 110 10.52 -6.42 -6.06
C PRO A 110 10.61 -7.93 -5.80
N ILE A 111 11.81 -8.52 -5.93
CA ILE A 111 12.03 -9.95 -5.64
C ILE A 111 11.88 -10.26 -4.15
N PHE A 112 12.49 -9.44 -3.27
CA PHE A 112 12.34 -9.63 -1.82
C PHE A 112 10.90 -9.37 -1.40
N ALA A 113 10.24 -8.35 -1.95
CA ALA A 113 8.84 -8.09 -1.68
C ALA A 113 7.93 -9.26 -2.08
N PHE A 114 8.16 -9.83 -3.27
CA PHE A 114 7.42 -11.00 -3.75
C PHE A 114 7.64 -12.22 -2.84
N CYS A 115 8.90 -12.51 -2.49
CA CYS A 115 9.21 -13.61 -1.57
C CYS A 115 8.57 -13.39 -0.20
N PHE A 116 8.62 -12.16 0.30
CA PHE A 116 8.04 -11.77 1.58
C PHE A 116 6.53 -12.01 1.63
N VAL A 117 5.77 -11.55 0.62
CA VAL A 117 4.31 -11.79 0.58
C VAL A 117 3.97 -13.26 0.38
N CYS A 118 4.86 -14.05 -0.24
CA CYS A 118 4.70 -15.49 -0.40
C CYS A 118 5.22 -16.32 0.78
N HIS A 119 5.70 -15.69 1.85
CA HIS A 119 6.31 -16.34 3.02
C HIS A 119 7.51 -17.25 2.68
N LEU A 120 8.29 -16.86 1.68
CA LEU A 120 9.53 -17.55 1.28
C LEU A 120 10.71 -16.97 2.07
N ASN A 121 11.29 -17.79 2.93
CA ASN A 121 12.41 -17.37 3.80
C ASN A 121 13.77 -17.57 3.13
N ASP A 122 13.92 -18.62 2.32
CA ASP A 122 15.19 -18.98 1.69
C ASP A 122 14.95 -19.39 0.23
N LEU A 123 15.78 -18.85 -0.67
CA LEU A 123 15.86 -19.27 -2.07
C LEU A 123 17.27 -19.76 -2.36
N THR A 124 17.38 -20.80 -3.18
CA THR A 124 18.69 -21.16 -3.74
C THR A 124 19.17 -20.06 -4.67
N ASN A 125 20.49 -19.96 -4.89
CA ASN A 125 21.05 -18.99 -5.85
C ASN A 125 20.46 -19.16 -7.26
N GLU A 126 20.16 -20.40 -7.67
CA GLU A 126 19.55 -20.68 -8.96
C GLU A 126 18.12 -20.16 -9.04
N GLN A 127 17.28 -20.44 -8.02
CA GLN A 127 15.92 -19.92 -7.94
C GLN A 127 15.90 -18.39 -7.90
N TRP A 128 16.81 -17.79 -7.13
CA TRP A 128 16.96 -16.34 -7.06
C TRP A 128 17.22 -15.73 -8.43
N ASN A 129 18.19 -16.27 -9.18
CA ASN A 129 18.54 -15.78 -10.51
C ASN A 129 17.39 -15.92 -11.50
N LEU A 130 16.70 -17.07 -11.49
CA LEU A 130 15.53 -17.31 -12.34
C LEU A 130 14.38 -16.33 -12.03
N CYS A 131 14.08 -16.12 -10.74
CA CYS A 131 13.08 -15.15 -10.31
C CYS A 131 13.46 -13.72 -10.69
N GLN A 132 14.72 -13.35 -10.54
CA GLN A 132 15.21 -12.03 -10.89
C GLN A 132 15.08 -11.79 -12.40
N GLU A 133 15.45 -12.76 -13.23
CA GLU A 133 15.28 -12.69 -14.69
C GLU A 133 13.80 -12.55 -15.07
N HIS A 134 12.93 -13.33 -14.43
CA HIS A 134 11.49 -13.32 -14.71
C HIS A 134 10.83 -12.00 -14.27
N ILE A 135 11.18 -11.46 -13.10
CA ILE A 135 10.72 -10.14 -12.65
C ILE A 135 11.22 -9.05 -13.60
N ASN A 136 12.47 -9.13 -14.07
CA ASN A 136 12.99 -8.17 -15.05
C ASN A 136 12.19 -8.20 -16.35
N LYS A 137 11.76 -9.38 -16.82
CA LYS A 137 10.85 -9.51 -17.98
C LYS A 137 9.49 -8.86 -17.72
N ILE A 138 8.91 -9.03 -16.53
CA ILE A 138 7.65 -8.39 -16.14
C ILE A 138 7.80 -6.87 -16.15
N ILE A 139 8.83 -6.33 -15.49
CA ILE A 139 9.11 -4.90 -15.42
C ILE A 139 9.36 -4.31 -16.82
N PHE A 140 10.03 -5.05 -17.71
CA PHE A 140 10.22 -4.67 -19.10
C PHE A 140 8.90 -4.60 -19.88
N GLU A 141 8.02 -5.59 -19.74
CA GLU A 141 6.70 -5.57 -20.38
C GLU A 141 5.82 -4.43 -19.84
N ILE A 142 5.85 -4.14 -18.53
CA ILE A 142 5.19 -2.96 -17.94
C ILE A 142 5.75 -1.68 -18.58
N THR A 143 7.07 -1.55 -18.67
CA THR A 143 7.73 -0.40 -19.28
C THR A 143 7.27 -0.19 -20.74
N LYS A 144 7.15 -1.28 -21.49
CA LYS A 144 6.66 -1.26 -22.88
C LYS A 144 5.19 -0.86 -22.96
N LEU A 145 4.34 -1.22 -22.00
CA LEU A 145 2.95 -0.75 -21.93
C LEU A 145 2.86 0.76 -21.73
N PHE A 146 3.66 1.32 -20.82
CA PHE A 146 3.80 2.79 -20.65
C PHE A 146 4.26 3.49 -21.94
N LEU A 147 5.13 2.86 -22.74
CA LEU A 147 5.58 3.43 -24.01
C LEU A 147 4.53 3.28 -25.14
N LYS A 148 3.75 2.20 -25.13
CA LYS A 148 2.68 1.96 -26.11
C LYS A 148 1.51 2.93 -25.93
N SER A 149 1.10 3.20 -24.69
CA SER A 149 0.02 4.18 -24.41
C SER A 149 0.35 5.56 -25.02
N LYS A 150 1.62 5.97 -24.98
CA LYS A 150 2.12 7.19 -25.64
C LYS A 150 1.84 7.25 -27.15
N LEU A 151 1.96 6.12 -27.86
CA LEU A 151 1.80 6.08 -29.33
C LEU A 151 0.33 6.21 -29.76
N VAL A 152 -0.60 5.74 -28.94
CA VAL A 152 -2.04 5.88 -29.19
C VAL A 152 -2.48 7.34 -28.96
N VAL A 153 -1.97 7.97 -27.89
CA VAL A 153 -2.29 9.38 -27.55
C VAL A 153 -1.79 10.35 -28.63
N LYS A 154 -0.63 10.10 -29.24
CA LYS A 154 -0.10 10.96 -30.31
C LYS A 154 -0.94 11.00 -31.60
N LYS A 155 -1.84 10.05 -31.82
CA LYS A 155 -2.67 9.99 -33.05
C LYS A 155 -3.96 10.81 -32.97
N ASN A 156 -4.43 11.19 -31.78
CA ASN A 156 -5.67 11.93 -31.59
C ASN A 156 -5.36 13.33 -31.07
N TYR A 157 -5.31 14.29 -31.99
CA TYR A 157 -4.75 15.61 -31.74
C TYR A 157 -5.57 16.45 -30.72
N LEU A 158 -4.79 17.03 -29.80
CA LEU A 158 -4.91 18.40 -29.26
C LEU A 158 -5.53 18.63 -27.86
N PHE A 159 -6.48 17.84 -27.37
CA PHE A 159 -7.07 18.14 -26.03
C PHE A 159 -6.61 17.21 -24.89
N PHE A 160 -6.09 16.01 -25.20
CA PHE A 160 -5.67 15.02 -24.21
C PHE A 160 -4.22 15.19 -23.73
N PHE A 161 -3.50 16.19 -24.26
CA PHE A 161 -2.05 16.37 -24.07
C PHE A 161 -1.63 16.88 -22.69
N PHE A 162 -2.57 17.29 -21.83
CA PHE A 162 -2.22 17.85 -20.51
C PHE A 162 -2.29 16.86 -19.36
N PHE A 163 -3.25 15.92 -19.35
CA PHE A 163 -3.44 15.03 -18.20
C PHE A 163 -2.66 13.71 -18.31
N ASP A 164 -2.60 13.10 -19.49
CA ASP A 164 -1.79 11.88 -19.73
C ASP A 164 -0.28 12.18 -19.89
N SER A 165 0.08 13.47 -19.95
CA SER A 165 1.46 13.94 -20.09
C SER A 165 2.23 13.96 -18.77
N THR A 166 1.56 14.09 -17.62
CA THR A 166 2.23 14.26 -16.34
C THR A 166 3.00 13.01 -15.89
N ILE A 167 2.39 11.83 -15.93
CA ILE A 167 3.08 10.57 -15.64
C ILE A 167 4.22 10.35 -16.65
N TYR A 168 3.96 10.65 -17.93
CA TYR A 168 4.96 10.49 -18.98
C TYR A 168 6.17 11.42 -18.80
N HIS A 169 5.96 12.65 -18.31
CA HIS A 169 7.02 13.61 -18.02
C HIS A 169 8.07 13.01 -17.08
N PHE A 170 7.62 12.35 -16.01
CA PHE A 170 8.51 11.66 -15.08
C PHE A 170 9.02 10.32 -15.61
N PHE A 171 8.26 9.63 -16.46
CA PHE A 171 8.65 8.33 -17.03
C PHE A 171 9.86 8.41 -18.01
N VAL A 172 10.18 9.59 -18.53
CA VAL A 172 11.40 9.79 -19.35
C VAL A 172 12.65 9.55 -18.51
N ASP A 173 12.63 9.95 -17.24
CA ASP A 173 13.71 9.70 -16.29
C ASP A 173 13.81 8.21 -15.94
N GLU A 174 15.03 7.67 -15.95
CA GLU A 174 15.26 6.24 -15.74
C GLU A 174 14.92 5.78 -14.32
N PHE A 175 15.24 6.60 -13.33
CA PHE A 175 15.02 6.28 -11.92
C PHE A 175 13.53 6.34 -11.57
N LEU A 176 12.83 7.37 -12.03
CA LEU A 176 11.38 7.49 -11.82
C LEU A 176 10.59 6.45 -12.63
N ARG A 177 11.05 6.10 -13.84
CA ARG A 177 10.52 4.98 -14.62
C ARG A 177 10.60 3.67 -13.88
N LEU A 178 11.70 3.43 -13.15
CA LEU A 178 11.87 2.24 -12.33
C LEU A 178 10.80 2.17 -11.23
N PHE A 179 10.56 3.28 -10.52
CA PHE A 179 9.52 3.34 -9.48
C PHE A 179 8.12 3.15 -10.06
N LEU A 180 7.78 3.80 -11.17
CA LEU A 180 6.48 3.64 -11.82
C LEU A 180 6.26 2.18 -12.27
N SER A 181 7.29 1.54 -12.81
CA SER A 181 7.17 0.14 -13.25
C SER A 181 7.04 -0.82 -12.07
N ARG A 182 7.81 -0.61 -11.00
CA ARG A 182 7.73 -1.40 -9.76
C ARG A 182 6.42 -1.15 -9.01
N PHE A 183 5.85 0.05 -9.10
CA PHE A 183 4.52 0.36 -8.57
C PHE A 183 3.44 -0.49 -9.24
N VAL A 184 3.45 -0.58 -10.58
CA VAL A 184 2.49 -1.43 -11.32
C VAL A 184 2.69 -2.89 -10.96
N PHE A 185 3.94 -3.36 -10.82
CA PHE A 185 4.22 -4.71 -10.34
C PHE A 185 3.68 -4.95 -8.93
N CYS A 186 3.90 -4.02 -7.99
CA CYS A 186 3.35 -4.06 -6.64
C CYS A 186 1.82 -4.19 -6.66
N TYR A 187 1.16 -3.30 -7.41
CA TYR A 187 -0.29 -3.32 -7.57
C TYR A 187 -0.78 -4.69 -8.05
N ALA A 188 -0.20 -5.21 -9.14
CA ALA A 188 -0.63 -6.46 -9.75
C ALA A 188 -0.40 -7.68 -8.82
N VAL A 189 0.74 -7.74 -8.13
CA VAL A 189 1.03 -8.82 -7.16
C VAL A 189 0.02 -8.80 -6.02
N LEU A 190 -0.22 -7.64 -5.40
CA LEU A 190 -1.17 -7.51 -4.30
C LEU A 190 -2.60 -7.80 -4.78
N ARG A 191 -2.99 -7.34 -5.97
CA ARG A 191 -4.33 -7.57 -6.53
C ARG A 191 -4.62 -9.05 -6.77
N LEU A 192 -3.62 -9.83 -7.22
CA LEU A 192 -3.76 -11.26 -7.47
C LEU A 192 -3.64 -12.13 -6.22
N HIS A 193 -3.00 -11.62 -5.16
CA HIS A 193 -2.74 -12.40 -3.95
C HIS A 193 -4.00 -12.52 -3.08
N ARG A 194 -4.34 -13.75 -2.67
CA ARG A 194 -5.59 -14.07 -1.96
C ARG A 194 -5.79 -13.32 -0.65
N ALA A 195 -4.70 -12.99 0.05
CA ALA A 195 -4.75 -12.27 1.33
C ALA A 195 -5.11 -10.77 1.20
N PHE A 196 -4.99 -10.17 0.02
CA PHE A 196 -5.17 -8.73 -0.18
C PHE A 196 -6.46 -8.48 -0.95
N LYS A 197 -7.55 -8.23 -0.22
CA LYS A 197 -8.91 -8.12 -0.78
C LYS A 197 -9.55 -6.78 -0.47
N GLY A 198 -9.82 -6.01 -1.52
CA GLY A 198 -10.46 -4.70 -1.45
C GLY A 198 -9.48 -3.56 -1.70
N SER A 199 -10.01 -2.42 -2.13
CA SER A 199 -9.24 -1.27 -2.63
C SER A 199 -8.19 -0.74 -1.65
N GLY A 200 -8.46 -0.79 -0.34
CA GLY A 200 -7.53 -0.31 0.69
C GLY A 200 -6.23 -1.13 0.83
N PHE A 201 -6.15 -2.32 0.24
CA PHE A 201 -4.96 -3.18 0.23
C PHE A 201 -4.04 -2.96 -0.97
N TYR A 202 -4.43 -2.09 -1.90
CA TYR A 202 -3.67 -1.81 -3.11
C TYR A 202 -3.09 -0.41 -3.05
N PRO A 203 -1.89 -0.20 -3.61
CA PRO A 203 -1.34 1.14 -3.72
C PRO A 203 -2.17 1.93 -4.75
N SER A 204 -2.17 3.25 -4.64
CA SER A 204 -2.87 4.12 -5.58
C SER A 204 -1.95 5.23 -6.07
N SER A 205 -2.29 5.88 -7.18
CA SER A 205 -1.51 6.98 -7.73
C SER A 205 -2.35 8.20 -8.01
N GLN A 206 -1.72 9.36 -8.04
CA GLN A 206 -2.30 10.60 -8.54
C GLN A 206 -1.35 11.23 -9.56
N PRO A 207 -1.77 11.47 -10.82
CA PRO A 207 -3.01 11.01 -11.43
C PRO A 207 -3.16 9.48 -11.38
N GLN A 208 -4.40 9.00 -11.45
CA GLN A 208 -4.69 7.57 -11.53
C GLN A 208 -4.11 6.97 -12.81
N LEU A 209 -3.38 5.86 -12.69
CA LEU A 209 -2.93 5.09 -13.85
C LEU A 209 -4.12 4.42 -14.54
N SER A 210 -4.00 4.17 -15.85
CA SER A 210 -5.07 3.53 -16.61
C SER A 210 -5.27 2.06 -16.18
N ASN A 211 -6.53 1.62 -16.14
CA ASN A 211 -6.86 0.23 -15.80
C ASN A 211 -6.27 -0.77 -16.81
N ASP A 212 -6.14 -0.37 -18.09
CA ASP A 212 -5.49 -1.20 -19.13
C ASP A 212 -4.03 -1.54 -18.80
N LEU A 213 -3.36 -0.65 -18.04
CA LEU A 213 -2.01 -0.85 -17.54
C LEU A 213 -2.01 -1.65 -16.23
N LEU A 214 -2.86 -1.27 -15.27
CA LEU A 214 -2.90 -1.86 -13.93
C LEU A 214 -3.42 -3.31 -13.92
N GLU A 215 -4.43 -3.61 -14.73
CA GLU A 215 -5.09 -4.91 -14.79
C GLU A 215 -4.74 -5.67 -16.08
N ASN A 216 -3.52 -5.47 -16.57
CA ASN A 216 -3.09 -6.07 -17.82
C ASN A 216 -2.98 -7.60 -17.71
N VAL A 217 -3.75 -8.31 -18.55
CA VAL A 217 -3.82 -9.78 -18.55
C VAL A 217 -2.47 -10.45 -18.75
N GLN A 218 -1.58 -9.88 -19.56
CA GLN A 218 -0.26 -10.46 -19.80
C GLN A 218 0.62 -10.35 -18.55
N ILE A 219 0.60 -9.20 -17.86
CA ILE A 219 1.32 -9.02 -16.60
C ILE A 219 0.80 -9.99 -15.54
N HIS A 220 -0.52 -10.17 -15.45
CA HIS A 220 -1.10 -11.16 -14.54
C HIS A 220 -0.60 -12.57 -14.84
N LYS A 221 -0.64 -13.02 -16.10
CA LYS A 221 -0.11 -14.34 -16.49
C LYS A 221 1.33 -14.54 -16.08
N MET A 222 2.19 -13.55 -16.33
CA MET A 222 3.61 -13.64 -15.97
C MET A 222 3.83 -13.70 -14.45
N ILE A 223 3.01 -13.00 -13.64
CA ILE A 223 3.07 -13.11 -12.17
C ILE A 223 2.62 -14.50 -11.71
N LEU A 224 1.58 -15.07 -12.34
CA LEU A 224 1.12 -16.42 -12.03
C LEU A 224 2.18 -17.48 -12.39
N GLU A 225 2.88 -17.31 -13.52
CA GLU A 225 4.04 -18.12 -13.88
C GLU A 225 5.17 -18.00 -12.85
N LEU A 226 5.49 -16.78 -12.39
CA LEU A 226 6.48 -16.56 -11.33
C LEU A 226 6.11 -17.32 -10.04
N SER A 227 4.85 -17.25 -9.63
CA SER A 227 4.38 -17.96 -8.45
C SER A 227 4.43 -19.49 -8.61
N ALA A 228 4.26 -20.00 -9.83
CA ALA A 228 4.39 -21.41 -10.14
C ALA A 228 5.86 -21.87 -10.10
N LEU A 229 6.80 -21.06 -10.59
CA LEU A 229 8.25 -21.34 -10.50
C LEU A 229 8.71 -21.55 -9.05
N LEU A 230 8.07 -20.87 -8.10
CA LEU A 230 8.38 -20.95 -6.67
C LEU A 230 7.46 -21.90 -5.89
N ASN A 231 6.58 -22.66 -6.55
CA ASN A 231 5.60 -23.56 -5.91
C ASN A 231 4.68 -22.86 -4.88
N VAL A 232 4.36 -21.58 -5.11
CA VAL A 232 3.46 -20.75 -4.27
C VAL A 232 2.20 -20.29 -5.01
N ARG A 233 1.89 -20.94 -6.14
CA ARG A 233 0.77 -20.61 -7.03
C ARG A 233 -0.59 -20.56 -6.34
N GLN A 234 -0.77 -21.39 -5.31
CA GLN A 234 -1.96 -21.50 -4.47
C GLN A 234 -2.29 -20.22 -3.70
N LEU A 235 -1.32 -19.32 -3.51
CA LEU A 235 -1.54 -18.03 -2.85
C LEU A 235 -2.21 -17.00 -3.77
N PHE A 236 -2.26 -17.26 -5.07
CA PHE A 236 -2.79 -16.35 -6.08
C PHE A 236 -4.13 -16.84 -6.65
N LEU A 237 -4.95 -15.90 -7.11
CA LEU A 237 -6.25 -16.17 -7.73
C LEU A 237 -6.10 -16.65 -9.18
N GLU A 238 -7.05 -17.45 -9.66
CA GLU A 238 -7.19 -17.83 -11.07
C GLU A 238 -8.37 -17.10 -11.68
N GLY A 239 -8.14 -16.35 -12.76
CA GLY A 239 -9.20 -15.78 -13.59
C GLY A 239 -9.25 -14.25 -13.63
N PRO A 240 -9.99 -13.67 -14.60
CA PRO A 240 -10.21 -12.23 -14.66
C PRO A 240 -10.95 -11.80 -13.39
N LEU A 241 -10.49 -10.71 -12.76
CA LEU A 241 -11.12 -10.10 -11.60
C LEU A 241 -12.57 -9.75 -11.99
N THR A 242 -13.52 -10.58 -11.60
CA THR A 242 -14.94 -10.31 -11.88
C THR A 242 -15.40 -9.10 -11.06
N THR A 243 -16.35 -8.36 -11.61
CA THR A 243 -17.03 -7.20 -10.99
C THR A 243 -17.54 -7.42 -9.57
N ALA A 244 -17.69 -8.66 -9.12
CA ALA A 244 -17.95 -9.02 -7.72
C ALA A 244 -16.86 -8.51 -6.74
N ASP A 245 -15.59 -8.47 -7.14
CA ASP A 245 -14.48 -7.93 -6.32
C ASP A 245 -14.50 -6.39 -6.23
N LEU A 246 -15.31 -5.69 -7.05
CA LEU A 246 -15.52 -4.24 -7.00
C LEU A 246 -16.74 -3.85 -6.15
N ILE A 247 -17.70 -4.76 -5.96
CA ILE A 247 -18.93 -4.52 -5.19
C ILE A 247 -18.68 -4.64 -3.69
N SER A 248 -17.69 -5.42 -3.25
CA SER A 248 -17.28 -5.51 -1.84
C SER A 248 -16.50 -4.29 -1.32
N SER A 249 -16.33 -3.24 -2.12
CA SER A 249 -15.73 -1.96 -1.69
C SER A 249 -16.74 -0.93 -1.19
N ASN A 250 -18.05 -1.21 -1.26
CA ASN A 250 -19.13 -0.31 -0.83
C ASN A 250 -20.02 -0.91 0.28
N GLN A 251 -19.50 -1.86 1.06
CA GLN A 251 -20.09 -2.28 2.34
C GLN A 251 -19.05 -2.26 3.45
#